data_AF-A0A3M2LXL8-F1
#
_entry.id   AF-A0A3M2LXL8-F1
#
_cell.length_a   1.000
_cell.length_b   1.000
_cell.length_c   1.000
_cell.angle_alpha   90.00
_cell.angle_beta   90.00
_cell.angle_gamma   90.00
#
_symmetry.space_group_name_H-M   'P 1'
#
loop_
_entity.id
_entity.type
_entity.pdbx_description
1 polymer ?
#
loop_
_entity_poly.entity_id
_entity_poly.type
_entity_poly.pdbx_seq_one_letter_code
_entity_poly.pdbx_strand_id
1 'polypeptide(L)'
;MPSSDISPSDARRAAPALAIDQAEAVLVEHYPRLVRLGYLILPPSLGRHRRVLGAHAVAQRALPRGRSAEEAPPVLPAQRGGG
;
A
#
# COMPACT_ATOMS: atom_id res chain seq x y z
N MET A 1 9.35 -42.03 6.26
CA MET A 1 8.65 -40.80 5.83
C MET A 1 8.41 -39.96 7.07
N PRO A 2 9.09 -38.82 7.28
CA PRO A 2 8.81 -37.96 8.41
C PRO A 2 7.41 -37.35 8.24
N SER A 3 6.45 -37.75 9.08
CA SER A 3 5.17 -37.08 9.18
C SER A 3 5.40 -35.73 9.85
N SER A 4 5.34 -34.66 9.08
CA SER A 4 5.36 -33.29 9.60
C SER A 4 4.05 -33.06 10.35
N ASP A 5 4.05 -33.31 11.65
CA ASP A 5 2.94 -32.96 12.54
C ASP A 5 3.00 -31.44 12.77
N ILE A 6 2.46 -30.69 11.80
CA ILE A 6 2.36 -29.24 11.91
C ILE A 6 1.30 -28.96 12.98
N SER A 7 1.76 -28.52 14.15
CA SER A 7 0.87 -28.20 15.25
C SER A 7 -0.08 -27.07 14.84
N PRO A 8 -1.37 -27.12 15.19
CA PRO A 8 -2.36 -26.10 14.79
C PRO A 8 -2.00 -24.68 15.27
N SER A 9 -1.15 -24.56 16.29
CA SER A 9 -0.57 -23.28 16.72
C SER A 9 0.45 -22.71 15.73
N ASP A 10 1.24 -23.55 15.07
CA ASP A 10 2.18 -23.12 14.02
C ASP A 10 1.44 -22.67 12.76
N ALA A 11 0.37 -23.38 12.39
CA ALA A 11 -0.49 -22.97 11.28
C ALA A 11 -1.16 -21.60 11.53
N ARG A 12 -1.65 -21.35 12.76
CA ARG A 12 -2.20 -20.04 13.16
C ARG A 12 -1.17 -18.93 13.18
N ARG A 13 0.10 -19.24 13.46
CA ARG A 13 1.18 -18.25 13.45
C ARG A 13 1.74 -17.99 12.05
N ALA A 14 1.69 -18.99 11.17
CA ALA A 14 2.08 -18.86 9.76
C ALA A 14 1.06 -18.04 8.94
N ALA A 15 -0.24 -18.18 9.20
CA ALA A 15 -1.29 -17.43 8.49
C ALA A 15 -1.09 -15.89 8.46
N PRO A 16 -0.83 -15.20 9.59
CA PRO A 16 -0.54 -13.76 9.57
C PRO A 16 0.81 -13.42 8.95
N ALA A 17 1.83 -14.28 9.08
CA ALA A 17 3.12 -14.08 8.44
C ALA A 17 3.02 -14.15 6.90
N LEU A 18 2.25 -15.11 6.38
CA LEU A 18 1.95 -15.24 4.95
C LEU A 18 1.08 -14.07 4.46
N ALA A 19 0.11 -13.59 5.26
CA ALA A 19 -0.69 -12.43 4.91
C ALA A 19 0.16 -11.13 4.84
N ILE A 20 1.17 -11.00 5.70
CA ILE A 20 2.14 -9.89 5.65
C ILE A 20 2.99 -9.98 4.36
N ASP A 21 3.51 -11.16 4.03
CA ASP A 21 4.36 -11.37 2.84
C ASP A 21 3.58 -11.12 1.53
N GLN A 22 2.33 -11.61 1.45
CA GLN A 22 1.45 -11.33 0.32
C GLN A 22 1.05 -9.85 0.24
N ALA A 23 0.82 -9.19 1.38
CA ALA A 23 0.56 -7.75 1.41
C ALA A 23 1.79 -6.94 0.99
N GLU A 24 3.00 -7.37 1.34
CA GLU A 24 4.25 -6.75 0.90
C GLU A 24 4.44 -6.90 -0.60
N ALA A 25 4.18 -8.08 -1.18
CA ALA A 25 4.24 -8.29 -2.63
C ALA A 25 3.28 -7.38 -3.40
N VAL A 26 2.03 -7.26 -2.94
CA VAL A 26 1.02 -6.37 -3.56
C VAL A 26 1.44 -4.89 -3.43
N LEU A 27 1.98 -4.49 -2.27
CA LEU A 27 2.47 -3.12 -2.07
C LEU A 27 3.68 -2.82 -2.96
N VAL A 28 4.63 -3.74 -3.10
CA VAL A 28 5.80 -3.58 -3.98
C VAL A 28 5.38 -3.50 -5.45
N GLU A 29 4.34 -4.23 -5.85
CA GLU A 29 3.85 -4.19 -7.23
C GLU A 29 3.10 -2.88 -7.55
N HIS A 30 2.33 -2.35 -6.61
CA HIS A 30 1.46 -1.19 -6.86
C HIS A 30 2.13 0.15 -6.50
N TYR A 31 3.11 0.17 -5.60
CA TYR A 31 3.80 1.37 -5.16
C TYR A 31 4.58 2.10 -6.28
N PRO A 32 5.37 1.42 -7.13
CA PRO A 32 6.06 2.08 -8.24
C PRO A 32 5.08 2.78 -9.20
N ARG A 33 3.92 2.17 -9.44
CA ARG A 33 2.86 2.74 -10.27
C ARG A 33 2.27 4.01 -9.65
N LEU A 34 2.00 4.01 -8.35
CA LEU A 34 1.51 5.20 -7.62
C LEU A 34 2.54 6.34 -7.62
N VAL A 35 3.81 6.02 -7.38
CA VAL A 35 4.90 7.00 -7.43
C VAL A 35 5.04 7.57 -8.84
N ARG A 36 4.90 6.74 -9.89
CA ARG A 36 4.96 7.23 -11.28
C ARG A 36 3.84 8.22 -11.57
N LEU A 37 2.62 7.95 -11.12
CA LEU A 37 1.48 8.88 -11.26
C LEU A 37 1.74 10.18 -10.50
N GLY A 38 2.19 10.10 -9.24
CA GLY A 38 2.55 11.26 -8.43
C GLY A 38 3.65 12.12 -9.06
N TYR A 39 4.62 11.51 -9.73
CA TYR A 39 5.69 12.23 -10.42
C TYR A 39 5.19 12.96 -11.68
N LEU A 40 4.26 12.37 -12.44
CA LEU A 40 3.73 12.96 -13.67
C LEU A 40 2.85 14.19 -13.42
N ILE A 41 2.16 14.27 -12.27
CA ILE A 41 1.32 15.41 -11.92
C ILE A 41 2.10 16.59 -11.32
N LEU A 42 3.39 16.41 -10.99
CA LEU A 42 4.20 17.45 -10.37
C LEU A 42 4.82 18.39 -11.41
N PRO A 43 4.81 19.72 -11.17
CA PRO A 43 5.37 20.70 -12.10
C PRO A 43 6.85 20.41 -12.45
N PRO A 44 7.24 20.54 -13.73
CA PRO A 44 8.63 20.32 -14.14
C PRO A 44 9.60 21.34 -13.53
N SER A 45 9.12 22.52 -13.12
CA SER A 45 9.89 23.58 -12.46
C SER A 45 10.47 23.19 -11.10
N LEU A 46 9.94 22.14 -10.45
CA LEU A 46 10.42 21.68 -9.13
C LEU A 46 11.81 21.01 -9.16
N GLY A 47 12.35 20.72 -10.34
CA GLY A 47 13.59 19.95 -10.48
C GLY A 47 13.40 18.47 -10.11
N ARG A 48 14.31 17.60 -10.59
CA ARG A 48 14.13 16.14 -10.50
C ARG A 48 14.00 15.63 -9.07
N HIS A 49 14.83 16.12 -8.15
CA HIS A 49 14.87 15.65 -6.76
C HIS A 49 13.60 15.96 -5.98
N ARG A 50 13.09 17.20 -6.06
CA ARG A 50 11.85 17.58 -5.35
C ARG A 50 10.63 16.87 -5.93
N ARG A 51 10.61 16.60 -7.24
CA ARG A 51 9.53 15.80 -7.84
C ARG A 51 9.49 14.36 -7.33
N VAL A 52 10.66 13.74 -7.12
CA VAL A 52 10.73 12.38 -6.56
C VAL A 52 10.18 12.36 -5.13
N LEU A 53 10.63 13.28 -4.27
CA LEU A 53 10.14 13.36 -2.88
C LEU A 53 8.64 13.66 -2.82
N GLY A 54 8.14 14.57 -3.66
CA GLY A 54 6.72 14.88 -3.75
C GLY A 54 5.90 13.68 -4.22
N ALA A 55 6.39 12.94 -5.22
CA ALA A 55 5.73 11.75 -5.73
C ALA A 55 5.61 10.65 -4.67
N HIS A 56 6.67 10.44 -3.88
CA HIS A 56 6.62 9.55 -2.73
C HIS A 56 5.63 10.02 -1.67
N ALA A 57 5.63 11.32 -1.33
CA ALA A 57 4.67 11.87 -0.37
C ALA A 57 3.21 11.68 -0.82
N VAL A 58 2.93 11.82 -2.12
CA VAL A 58 1.60 11.56 -2.71
C VAL A 58 1.25 10.08 -2.61
N ALA A 59 2.14 9.17 -3.01
CA ALA A 59 1.90 7.74 -2.92
C ALA A 59 1.65 7.28 -1.46
N GLN A 60 2.44 7.80 -0.51
CA GLN A 60 2.30 7.53 0.92
C GLN A 60 1.02 8.14 1.55
N ARG A 61 0.39 9.12 0.90
CA ARG A 61 -0.91 9.66 1.31
C ARG A 61 -2.07 8.85 0.70
N ALA A 62 -1.84 8.20 -0.43
CA ALA A 62 -2.80 7.30 -1.05
C ALA A 62 -2.84 5.91 -0.38
N LEU A 63 -1.74 5.51 0.28
CA LEU A 63 -1.71 4.32 1.11
C LEU A 63 -2.42 4.59 2.46
N PRO A 64 -3.28 3.65 2.94
CA PRO A 64 -3.85 3.74 4.28
C PRO A 64 -2.73 3.73 5.32
N ARG A 65 -2.61 4.79 6.14
CA ARG A 65 -1.51 4.99 7.10
C ARG A 65 -1.54 4.09 8.35
N GLY A 66 -2.27 3.00 8.32
CA GLY A 66 -2.33 2.07 9.43
C GLY A 66 -3.02 0.80 8.98
N ARG A 67 -2.50 -0.33 9.44
CA ARG A 67 -3.09 -1.67 9.31
C ARG A 67 -4.46 -1.78 10.01
N SER A 68 -5.45 -1.03 9.55
CA SER A 68 -6.84 -1.10 10.00
C SER A 68 -7.84 -0.97 8.84
N ALA A 69 -7.35 -0.79 7.60
CA ALA A 69 -8.20 -0.70 6.42
C ALA A 69 -8.74 -2.05 5.92
N GLU A 70 -8.42 -3.15 6.59
CA GLU A 70 -9.02 -4.46 6.28
C GLU A 70 -10.51 -4.51 6.67
N GLU A 71 -10.99 -3.56 7.50
CA GLU A 71 -12.37 -3.53 7.99
C GLU A 71 -13.14 -2.24 7.65
N ALA A 72 -12.51 -1.27 6.99
CA ALA A 72 -13.15 -0.01 6.62
C ALA A 72 -13.69 -0.07 5.18
N PRO A 73 -15.02 0.04 4.96
CA PRO A 73 -15.56 0.16 3.60
C PRO A 73 -14.93 1.38 2.90
N PRO A 74 -14.72 1.33 1.58
CA PRO A 74 -14.09 2.42 0.85
C PRO A 74 -14.91 3.70 1.04
N VAL A 75 -14.39 4.61 1.85
CA VAL A 75 -15.01 5.93 2.05
C VAL A 75 -14.71 6.74 0.78
N LEU A 76 -15.65 6.68 -0.16
CA LEU A 76 -15.60 7.49 -1.37
C LEU A 76 -15.62 8.96 -0.94
N PRO A 77 -14.66 9.79 -1.41
CA PRO A 77 -14.67 11.21 -1.10
C PRO A 77 -15.99 11.81 -1.60
N ALA A 78 -16.72 12.48 -0.69
CA ALA A 78 -17.97 13.13 -1.04
C ALA A 78 -17.71 14.17 -2.14
N GLN A 79 -18.42 14.01 -3.27
CA GLN A 79 -18.45 15.01 -4.33
C GLN A 79 -18.89 16.35 -3.73
N ARG A 80 -18.00 17.36 -3.74
CA ARG A 80 -18.39 18.71 -3.38
C ARG A 80 -19.30 19.21 -4.50
N GLY A 81 -20.61 19.26 -4.22
CA GLY A 81 -21.61 19.77 -5.13
C GLY A 81 -21.19 21.15 -5.63
N GLY A 82 -21.22 21.31 -6.95
CA GLY A 82 -20.89 22.57 -7.61
C GLY A 82 -21.84 23.69 -7.20
N GLY A 83 -21.25 24.85 -6.95
CA GLY A 83 -21.89 26.14 -6.82
C GLY A 83 -20.94 27.17 -7.42
#